data_AF-A0A8X7XXG5-F1
#
_entry.id   AF-A0A8X7XXG5-F1
#
_cell.length_a   1.000
_cell.length_b   1.000
_cell.length_c   1.000
_cell.angle_alpha   90.00
_cell.angle_beta   90.00
_cell.angle_gamma   90.00
#
_symmetry.space_group_name_H-M   'P 1'
#
loop_
_entity.id
_entity.type
_entity.pdbx_description
1 polymer ?
#
loop_
_entity_poly.entity_id
_entity_poly.type
_entity_poly.pdbx_seq_one_letter_code
_entity_poly.pdbx_strand_id
1 'polypeptide(L)'
;MGWGNIYSRRAKVFTLAMIIYIDYKYMSSRADVLPSAFISNLKQLQDSLPPCPFEEVCHTIEKELGKSTKELFLDFDENPLATASIAQVHRATLIDGQKVVVKVQHEDIKKIILEDLKDAKSIVDWIAWAEPQYNFSPMIDEWCKEAP
;
A
#
# COMPACT_ATOMS: atom_id res chain seq x y z
N MET A 1 -43.51 20.14 -22.78
CA MET A 1 -42.40 19.89 -21.84
C MET A 1 -42.90 18.89 -20.79
N GLY A 2 -42.37 17.70 -20.52
CA GLY A 2 -41.25 16.92 -21.05
C GLY A 2 -41.11 15.67 -20.17
N TRP A 3 -42.24 15.04 -19.78
CA TRP A 3 -42.29 13.94 -18.80
C TRP A 3 -41.61 12.65 -19.29
N GLY A 4 -41.57 12.43 -20.62
CA GLY A 4 -40.86 11.29 -21.23
C GLY A 4 -39.34 11.32 -20.99
N ASN A 5 -38.76 12.49 -20.74
CA ASN A 5 -37.32 12.64 -20.52
C ASN A 5 -36.88 12.19 -19.11
N ILE A 6 -37.75 12.32 -18.10
CA ILE A 6 -37.47 11.82 -16.74
C ILE A 6 -37.45 10.29 -16.72
N TYR A 7 -38.42 9.63 -17.36
CA TYR A 7 -38.48 8.18 -17.42
C TYR A 7 -37.33 7.58 -18.23
N SER A 8 -36.98 8.18 -19.38
CA SER A 8 -35.84 7.71 -20.17
C SER A 8 -34.50 7.91 -19.44
N ARG A 9 -34.33 9.03 -18.71
CA ARG A 9 -33.11 9.25 -17.90
C ARG A 9 -33.03 8.29 -16.72
N ARG A 10 -34.13 8.03 -16.02
CA ARG A 10 -34.19 7.04 -14.93
C ARG A 10 -33.95 5.62 -15.44
N ALA A 11 -34.51 5.26 -16.59
CA ALA A 11 -34.26 3.96 -17.22
C ALA A 11 -32.78 3.80 -17.59
N LYS A 12 -32.16 4.82 -18.21
CA LYS A 12 -30.72 4.79 -18.55
C LYS A 12 -29.83 4.67 -17.33
N VAL A 13 -30.11 5.43 -16.26
CA VAL A 13 -29.36 5.36 -15.00
C VAL A 13 -29.54 3.99 -14.35
N PHE A 14 -30.75 3.42 -14.38
CA PHE A 14 -31.03 2.10 -13.84
C PHE A 14 -30.34 0.99 -14.65
N THR A 15 -30.35 1.07 -15.98
CA THR A 15 -29.63 0.13 -16.85
C THR A 15 -28.13 0.23 -16.64
N LEU A 16 -27.57 1.43 -16.51
CA LEU A 16 -26.14 1.62 -16.24
C LEU A 16 -25.75 1.08 -14.86
N ALA A 17 -26.56 1.34 -13.83
CA ALA A 17 -26.36 0.80 -12.49
C ALA A 17 -26.47 -0.73 -12.46
N MET A 18 -27.40 -1.31 -13.23
CA MET A 18 -27.54 -2.75 -13.34
C MET A 18 -26.35 -3.39 -14.06
N ILE A 19 -25.80 -2.75 -15.11
CA ILE A 19 -24.58 -3.21 -15.80
C ILE A 19 -23.39 -3.16 -14.83
N ILE A 20 -23.19 -2.04 -14.13
CA ILE A 20 -22.11 -1.90 -13.14
C ILE A 20 -22.24 -2.95 -12.04
N TYR A 21 -23.46 -3.22 -11.56
CA TYR A 21 -23.72 -4.22 -10.53
C TYR A 21 -23.47 -5.65 -11.02
N ILE A 22 -23.84 -5.96 -12.27
CA ILE A 22 -23.60 -7.27 -12.88
C ILE A 22 -22.09 -7.45 -13.12
N ASP A 23 -21.41 -6.48 -13.70
CA ASP A 23 -19.96 -6.52 -13.92
C ASP A 23 -19.21 -6.68 -12.60
N TYR A 24 -19.56 -5.89 -11.58
CA TYR A 24 -19.02 -6.01 -10.23
C TYR A 24 -19.22 -7.41 -9.65
N LYS A 25 -20.43 -7.98 -9.76
CA LYS A 25 -20.76 -9.30 -9.23
C LYS A 25 -20.03 -10.43 -9.97
N TYR A 26 -19.87 -10.31 -11.29
CA TYR A 26 -19.11 -11.26 -12.08
C TYR A 26 -17.61 -11.20 -11.74
N MET A 27 -17.05 -9.99 -11.63
CA MET A 27 -15.64 -9.78 -11.25
C MET A 27 -15.36 -10.23 -9.81
N SER A 28 -16.28 -10.01 -8.88
CA SER A 28 -16.16 -10.42 -7.48
C SER A 28 -16.18 -11.94 -7.29
N SER A 29 -16.90 -12.68 -8.15
CA SER A 29 -17.01 -14.15 -8.06
C SER A 29 -15.79 -14.91 -8.61
N ARG A 30 -14.87 -14.23 -9.31
CA ARG A 30 -13.65 -14.83 -9.84
C ARG A 30 -12.47 -13.86 -9.76
N ALA A 31 -11.80 -13.85 -8.60
CA ALA A 31 -10.49 -13.20 -8.46
C ALA A 31 -9.42 -13.76 -9.44
N ASP A 32 -9.65 -14.95 -10.02
CA ASP A 32 -8.79 -15.59 -11.05
C ASP A 32 -8.99 -15.07 -12.50
N VAL A 33 -9.87 -14.09 -12.74
CA VAL A 33 -10.22 -13.60 -14.10
C VAL A 33 -9.53 -12.27 -14.45
N LEU A 34 -8.41 -11.95 -13.82
CA LEU A 34 -7.55 -10.89 -14.33
C LEU A 34 -6.71 -11.47 -15.49
N PRO A 35 -6.81 -10.92 -16.71
CA PRO A 35 -5.97 -11.35 -17.82
C PRO A 35 -4.50 -11.30 -17.40
N SER A 36 -3.67 -12.24 -17.88
CA SER A 36 -2.25 -12.30 -17.52
C SER A 36 -1.50 -10.98 -17.77
N ALA A 37 -1.93 -10.20 -18.77
CA ALA A 37 -1.42 -8.85 -19.03
C ALA A 37 -1.76 -7.83 -17.92
N PHE A 38 -2.93 -7.95 -17.28
CA PHE A 38 -3.25 -7.15 -16.09
C PHE A 38 -2.44 -7.60 -14.89
N ILE A 39 -2.27 -8.92 -14.71
CA ILE A 39 -1.45 -9.46 -13.62
C ILE A 39 0.00 -9.02 -13.77
N SER A 40 0.58 -9.05 -14.99
CA SER A 40 1.95 -8.59 -15.22
C SER A 40 2.10 -7.09 -14.94
N ASN A 41 1.12 -6.28 -15.34
CA ASN A 41 1.17 -4.84 -15.13
C ASN A 41 0.97 -4.47 -13.66
N LEU A 42 0.06 -5.15 -12.94
CA LEU A 42 -0.13 -4.99 -11.50
C LEU A 42 1.09 -5.46 -10.72
N LYS A 43 1.70 -6.57 -11.15
CA LYS A 43 2.95 -7.06 -10.58
C LYS A 43 4.09 -6.06 -10.80
N GLN A 44 4.19 -5.48 -11.98
CA GLN A 44 5.18 -4.44 -12.29
C GLN A 44 4.91 -3.12 -11.54
N LEU A 45 3.66 -2.85 -11.17
CA LEU A 45 3.28 -1.72 -10.30
C LEU A 45 3.65 -1.99 -8.82
N GLN A 46 3.64 -3.26 -8.40
CA GLN A 46 4.07 -3.70 -7.07
C GLN A 46 5.59 -3.90 -6.98
N ASP A 47 6.25 -4.25 -8.08
CA ASP A 47 7.67 -4.56 -8.14
C ASP A 47 8.49 -3.31 -8.47
N SER A 48 9.33 -2.94 -7.52
CA SER A 48 10.49 -2.05 -7.65
C SER A 48 10.19 -0.56 -7.63
N LEU A 49 10.19 -0.01 -6.41
CA LEU A 49 10.46 1.42 -6.23
C LEU A 49 11.98 1.67 -6.41
N PRO A 50 12.37 2.84 -6.96
CA PRO A 50 13.77 3.21 -6.98
C PRO A 50 14.33 3.21 -5.56
N PRO A 51 15.55 2.69 -5.35
CA PRO A 51 16.19 2.76 -4.05
C PRO A 51 16.48 4.22 -3.69
N CYS A 52 16.44 4.49 -2.40
CA CYS A 52 16.80 5.78 -1.82
C CYS A 52 18.33 5.89 -1.81
N PRO A 53 18.87 7.11 -1.77
CA PRO A 53 20.30 7.30 -1.63
C PRO A 53 20.83 6.59 -0.38
N PHE A 54 21.99 5.96 -0.51
CA PHE A 54 22.64 5.26 0.60
C PHE A 54 22.90 6.15 1.84
N GLU A 55 23.09 7.45 1.61
CA GLU A 55 23.26 8.45 2.67
C GLU A 55 22.01 8.56 3.56
N GLU A 56 20.81 8.48 2.98
CA GLU A 56 19.54 8.50 3.71
C GLU A 56 19.37 7.23 4.57
N VAL A 57 19.81 6.09 4.03
CA VAL A 57 19.83 4.80 4.74
C VAL A 57 20.75 4.89 5.96
N CYS A 58 21.97 5.41 5.79
CA CYS A 58 22.90 5.61 6.90
C CYS A 58 22.34 6.59 7.94
N HIS A 59 21.77 7.72 7.50
CA HIS A 59 21.17 8.68 8.40
C HIS A 59 20.05 8.05 9.24
N THR A 60 19.19 7.24 8.61
CA THR A 60 18.09 6.57 9.32
C THR A 60 18.61 5.59 10.37
N ILE A 61 19.61 4.77 10.02
CA ILE A 61 20.27 3.85 10.96
C ILE A 61 20.86 4.62 12.15
N GLU A 62 21.57 5.72 11.88
CA GLU A 62 22.19 6.56 12.91
C GLU A 62 21.17 7.21 13.84
N LYS A 63 20.06 7.68 13.28
CA LYS A 63 18.96 8.31 14.01
C LYS A 63 18.25 7.32 14.95
N GLU A 64 18.06 6.08 14.51
CA GLU A 64 17.34 5.06 15.30
C GLU A 64 18.24 4.33 16.31
N LEU A 65 19.49 4.05 15.97
CA LEU A 65 20.41 3.26 16.80
C LEU A 65 21.43 4.12 17.58
N GLY A 66 21.53 5.41 17.27
CA GLY A 66 22.41 6.37 17.96
C GLY A 66 23.92 6.15 17.74
N LYS A 67 24.30 5.34 16.74
CA LYS A 67 25.69 5.01 16.39
C LYS A 67 25.87 5.05 14.87
N SER A 68 27.08 5.40 14.43
CA SER A 68 27.41 5.43 13.01
C SER A 68 27.35 4.04 12.37
N THR A 69 27.00 3.97 11.08
CA THR A 69 27.00 2.70 10.33
C THR A 69 28.37 2.03 10.37
N LYS A 70 29.45 2.82 10.43
CA LYS A 70 30.86 2.36 10.54
C LYS A 70 31.20 1.75 11.91
N GLU A 71 30.50 2.12 12.96
CA GLU A 71 30.66 1.53 14.30
C GLU A 71 29.89 0.23 14.47
N LEU A 72 28.78 0.08 13.73
CA LEU A 72 27.88 -1.06 13.82
C LEU A 72 28.30 -2.21 12.90
N PHE A 73 28.86 -1.90 11.74
CA PHE A 73 29.14 -2.86 10.67
C PHE A 73 30.60 -2.79 10.20
N LEU A 74 31.23 -3.95 9.97
CA LEU A 74 32.53 -4.06 9.28
C LEU A 74 32.40 -3.74 7.80
N ASP A 75 31.28 -4.14 7.22
CA ASP A 75 30.98 -4.00 5.81
C ASP A 75 29.46 -3.82 5.66
N PHE A 76 29.06 -2.89 4.80
CA PHE A 76 27.65 -2.62 4.52
C PHE A 76 27.51 -2.37 3.02
N ASP A 77 26.72 -3.21 2.34
CA ASP A 77 26.54 -3.11 0.90
C ASP A 77 25.68 -1.89 0.57
N GLU A 78 26.26 -0.94 -0.16
CA GLU A 78 25.58 0.27 -0.63
C GLU A 78 24.43 -0.10 -1.58
N ASN A 79 24.54 -1.22 -2.29
CA ASN A 79 23.48 -1.68 -3.17
C ASN A 79 22.44 -2.46 -2.37
N PRO A 80 21.16 -2.05 -2.40
CA PRO A 80 20.12 -2.80 -1.73
C PRO A 80 19.92 -4.17 -2.39
N LEU A 81 19.73 -5.18 -1.54
CA LEU A 81 19.28 -6.50 -1.96
C LEU A 81 17.84 -6.47 -2.49
N ALA A 82 16.99 -5.64 -1.87
CA ALA A 82 15.61 -5.44 -2.27
C ALA A 82 15.08 -4.09 -1.78
N THR A 83 14.16 -3.50 -2.56
CA THR A 83 13.45 -2.26 -2.21
C THR A 83 11.95 -2.54 -2.14
N ALA A 84 11.31 -2.13 -1.07
CA ALA A 84 9.86 -2.17 -0.89
C ALA A 84 9.31 -0.77 -0.61
N SER A 85 7.99 -0.63 -0.62
CA SER A 85 7.29 0.64 -0.34
C SER A 85 7.57 1.20 1.06
N ILE A 86 7.85 0.34 2.03
CA ILE A 86 8.03 0.72 3.44
C ILE A 86 9.51 0.79 3.84
N ALA A 87 10.36 -0.01 3.21
CA ALA A 87 11.73 -0.21 3.64
C ALA A 87 12.64 -0.72 2.51
N GLN A 88 13.93 -0.51 2.69
CA GLN A 88 15.00 -1.13 1.91
C GLN A 88 15.72 -2.21 2.70
N VAL A 89 16.28 -3.18 1.98
CA VAL A 89 16.95 -4.33 2.55
C VAL A 89 18.38 -4.35 2.06
N HIS A 90 19.35 -4.31 2.97
CA HIS A 90 20.77 -4.32 2.67
C HIS A 90 21.46 -5.53 3.28
N ARG A 91 22.56 -5.96 2.66
CA ARG A 91 23.48 -6.95 3.24
C ARG A 91 24.51 -6.21 4.06
N ALA A 92 24.81 -6.71 5.25
CA ALA A 92 25.87 -6.16 6.08
C ALA A 92 26.60 -7.26 6.85
N THR A 93 27.79 -6.94 7.34
CA THR A 93 28.55 -7.77 8.27
C THR A 93 28.77 -6.97 9.54
N LEU A 94 28.34 -7.50 10.69
CA LEU A 94 28.54 -6.89 11.99
C LEU A 94 30.02 -6.90 12.41
N ILE A 95 30.37 -6.07 13.39
CA ILE A 95 31.73 -5.99 14.00
C ILE A 95 32.27 -7.31 14.54
N ASP A 96 31.40 -8.26 14.87
CA ASP A 96 31.76 -9.61 15.33
C ASP A 96 31.97 -10.61 14.17
N GLY A 97 31.84 -10.15 12.92
CA GLY A 97 31.96 -10.96 11.71
C GLY A 97 30.67 -11.68 11.28
N GLN A 98 29.56 -11.50 12.00
CA GLN A 98 28.28 -12.11 11.63
C GLN A 98 27.67 -11.43 10.39
N LYS A 99 27.29 -12.22 9.38
CA LYS A 99 26.55 -11.73 8.21
C LYS A 99 25.08 -11.57 8.54
N VAL A 100 24.54 -10.38 8.28
CA VAL A 100 23.17 -10.00 8.59
C VAL A 100 22.49 -9.36 7.39
N VAL A 101 21.16 -9.30 7.48
CA VAL A 101 20.31 -8.54 6.56
C VAL A 101 19.68 -7.40 7.34
N VAL A 102 19.94 -6.17 6.92
CA VAL A 102 19.47 -4.96 7.59
C VAL A 102 18.27 -4.42 6.82
N LYS A 103 17.13 -4.33 7.49
CA LYS A 103 15.92 -3.68 6.96
C LYS A 103 15.86 -2.27 7.51
N VAL A 104 15.88 -1.28 6.62
CA VAL A 104 15.85 0.14 6.97
C VAL A 104 14.54 0.73 6.45
N GLN A 105 13.73 1.28 7.35
CA GLN A 105 12.47 1.93 6.97
C GLN A 105 12.77 3.29 6.31
N HIS A 106 11.94 3.72 5.36
CA HIS A 106 12.08 5.06 4.78
C HIS A 106 11.72 6.12 5.82
N GLU A 107 12.41 7.26 5.82
CA GLU A 107 12.24 8.28 6.88
C GLU A 107 10.79 8.80 6.96
N ASP A 108 10.15 9.01 5.81
CA ASP A 108 8.78 9.55 5.72
C ASP A 108 7.67 8.49 5.83
N ILE A 109 8.01 7.22 6.05
CA ILE A 109 7.02 6.14 5.94
C ILE A 109 5.88 6.25 6.95
N LYS A 110 6.16 6.77 8.15
CA LYS A 110 5.14 6.97 9.19
C LYS A 110 4.04 7.92 8.72
N LYS A 111 4.44 9.03 8.08
CA LYS A 111 3.50 10.02 7.57
C LYS A 111 2.65 9.43 6.46
N ILE A 112 3.27 8.67 5.55
CA ILE A 112 2.57 7.99 4.46
C ILE A 112 1.56 6.99 5.01
N ILE A 113 1.95 6.15 5.98
CA ILE A 113 1.05 5.18 6.62
C ILE A 113 -0.15 5.88 7.27
N LEU A 114 0.06 6.99 7.97
CA LEU A 114 -1.02 7.75 8.61
C LEU A 114 -1.98 8.38 7.58
N GLU A 115 -1.46 8.89 6.47
CA GLU A 115 -2.27 9.40 5.36
C GLU A 115 -3.08 8.28 4.71
N ASP A 116 -2.45 7.13 4.43
CA ASP A 116 -3.11 5.95 3.86
C ASP A 116 -4.23 5.42 4.77
N LEU A 117 -4.01 5.35 6.09
CA LEU A 117 -5.02 4.93 7.05
C LEU A 117 -6.20 5.90 7.12
N LYS A 118 -5.94 7.20 7.00
CA LYS A 118 -6.98 8.24 6.97
C LYS A 118 -7.85 8.12 5.71
N ASP A 119 -7.22 7.87 4.57
CA ASP A 119 -7.93 7.67 3.31
C ASP A 119 -8.72 6.36 3.33
N ALA A 120 -8.14 5.28 3.85
CA ALA A 120 -8.82 4.00 4.06
C ALA A 120 -10.04 4.13 4.97
N LYS A 121 -9.91 4.89 6.08
CA LYS A 121 -11.04 5.20 6.97
C LYS A 121 -12.14 5.96 6.25
N SER A 122 -11.79 6.94 5.43
CA SER A 122 -12.76 7.73 4.66
C SER A 122 -13.54 6.86 3.67
N ILE A 123 -12.86 5.91 3.02
CA ILE A 123 -13.48 4.93 2.13
C ILE A 123 -14.42 4.00 2.90
N VAL A 124 -13.96 3.48 4.04
CA VAL A 124 -14.78 2.58 4.88
C VAL A 124 -16.02 3.28 5.43
N ASP A 125 -15.89 4.54 5.87
CA ASP A 125 -17.03 5.35 6.33
C ASP A 125 -18.04 5.58 5.19
N TRP A 126 -17.57 5.79 3.96
CA TRP A 126 -18.42 5.91 2.77
C TRP A 126 -19.13 4.60 2.41
N ILE A 127 -18.42 3.46 2.50
CA ILE A 127 -19.01 2.12 2.27
C ILE A 127 -20.05 1.82 3.34
N ALA A 128 -19.76 2.09 4.62
CA ALA A 128 -20.69 1.87 5.72
C ALA A 128 -21.97 2.72 5.58
N TRP A 129 -21.86 3.92 5.00
CA TRP A 129 -23.01 4.76 4.65
C TRP A 129 -23.83 4.17 3.49
N ALA A 130 -23.17 3.64 2.44
CA ALA A 130 -23.84 3.13 1.26
C ALA A 130 -24.47 1.73 1.46
N GLU A 131 -23.76 0.84 2.17
CA GLU A 131 -24.12 -0.56 2.38
C GLU A 131 -23.79 -0.99 3.83
N PRO A 132 -24.66 -0.65 4.80
CA PRO A 132 -24.40 -0.83 6.23
C PRO A 132 -24.08 -2.28 6.68
N GLN A 133 -24.45 -3.28 5.87
CA GLN A 133 -24.14 -4.69 6.12
C GLN A 133 -22.65 -5.05 5.95
N TYR A 134 -21.86 -4.21 5.27
CA TYR A 134 -20.41 -4.36 5.11
C TYR A 134 -19.66 -3.35 5.99
N ASN A 135 -19.81 -3.50 7.30
CA ASN A 135 -19.17 -2.60 8.25
C ASN A 135 -17.72 -3.05 8.56
N PHE A 136 -16.75 -2.43 7.87
CA PHE A 136 -15.32 -2.63 8.11
C PHE A 136 -14.72 -1.66 9.14
N SER A 137 -15.51 -0.76 9.74
CA SER A 137 -15.03 0.22 10.72
C SER A 137 -14.26 -0.40 11.89
N PRO A 138 -14.68 -1.55 12.48
CA PRO A 138 -13.93 -2.18 13.57
C PRO A 138 -12.50 -2.58 13.18
N MET A 139 -12.29 -3.01 11.93
CA MET A 139 -10.99 -3.41 11.41
C MET A 139 -10.08 -2.19 11.20
N ILE A 140 -10.60 -1.12 10.61
CA ILE A 140 -9.83 0.12 10.43
C ILE A 140 -9.51 0.78 11.77
N ASP A 141 -10.42 0.74 12.75
CA ASP A 141 -10.18 1.29 14.08
C ASP A 141 -9.08 0.51 14.83
N GLU A 142 -8.95 -0.79 14.59
CA GLU A 142 -7.85 -1.62 15.11
C GLU A 142 -6.52 -1.23 14.43
N TRP A 143 -6.49 -1.11 13.11
CA TRP A 143 -5.28 -0.71 12.37
C TRP A 143 -4.81 0.71 12.72
N CYS A 144 -5.75 1.64 12.93
CA CYS A 144 -5.44 2.99 13.40
C CYS A 144 -4.81 3.01 14.81
N LYS A 145 -5.10 2.01 15.66
CA LYS A 145 -4.49 1.90 17.01
C LYS A 145 -3.08 1.34 16.98
N GLU A 146 -2.80 0.45 16.03
CA GLU A 146 -1.48 -0.19 15.87
C GLU A 146 -0.52 0.64 15.01
N ALA A 147 -0.98 1.76 14.43
CA ALA A 147 -0.17 2.64 13.62
C ALA A 147 1.00 3.27 14.42
N PRO A 148 2.19 3.44 13.80
CA PRO A 148 3.44 3.86 14.45
C PRO A 148 3.58 5.37 14.73
#